data_AF-A0A094FFU5-F1
#
_entry.id   AF-A0A094FFU5-F1
#
_cell.length_a   1.000
_cell.length_b   1.000
_cell.length_c   1.000
_cell.angle_alpha   90.00
_cell.angle_beta   90.00
_cell.angle_gamma   90.00
#
_symmetry.space_group_name_H-M   'P 1'
#
loop_
_entity.id
_entity.type
_entity.pdbx_description
1 polymer ?
#
loop_
_entity_poly.entity_id
_entity_poly.type
_entity_poly.pdbx_seq_one_letter_code
_entity_poly.pdbx_strand_id
1 'polypeptide(L)'
;MLEATPGKPWGIGFKDLLDVEQNMKWRRKLAKEHMKPEEYPITLTTYPRLGSPGVFTDPYFPPSGEKLRSQFVPDEIANPHIRFPTLAANIRSRRGRKVQVNVPIYKDVNTPWPWKDPTVNYDLHNWPEDDDVRNGAAPDNFIHMDAMAFGMGSCCLQITFQAKNITEGRRMYDQLSPLAPILLALTAATPVYKGFLADTDVRWNQISRAVDDRTAEELGEKPLEHDRWRIPKSRYASNSTYISNDSRLRKEYLDPSLVIDPDIKQQLMDGGMDSRLATHFAHLFIRDPIVIFAEDLTTLDLTKTDHFENLQSTNWQHMRFKPPPAGVDIGWRVEFRPMEIQITDFENAAFAVFIVLVTRAILSYDLNFYIPIQKVSENMETAHKRDAVLEEKFWFRRNPLPTRLPRPYGAAAGGSGASTPVMSRPPTPTGPVEEEYAEMSVDEIVNGSSEFPGLIPLVESYLGSVNVDVETR
;
A
#
# COMPACT_ATOMS: atom_id res chain seq x y z
N MET A 1 -13.46 13.58 5.88
CA MET A 1 -12.27 12.88 6.42
C MET A 1 -11.24 13.90 6.86
N LEU A 2 -10.38 13.54 7.82
CA LEU A 2 -9.24 14.34 8.24
C LEU A 2 -7.97 13.50 8.08
N GLU A 3 -6.91 14.08 7.53
CA GLU A 3 -5.57 13.52 7.53
C GLU A 3 -4.68 14.44 8.38
N ALA A 4 -3.84 13.88 9.24
CA ALA A 4 -2.98 14.67 10.11
C ALA A 4 -1.63 13.96 10.35
N THR A 5 -0.56 14.74 10.38
CA THR A 5 0.83 14.30 10.55
C THR A 5 1.50 15.09 11.68
N PRO A 6 2.64 14.63 12.24
CA PRO A 6 3.40 15.46 13.15
C PRO A 6 3.88 16.74 12.44
N GLY A 7 3.95 17.87 13.15
CA GLY A 7 4.35 19.16 12.58
C GLY A 7 5.80 19.22 12.07
N LYS A 8 6.63 18.25 12.45
CA LYS A 8 7.95 17.98 11.89
C LYS A 8 8.20 16.46 11.89
N PRO A 9 9.06 15.94 11.01
CA PRO A 9 9.50 14.54 11.08
C PRO A 9 10.18 14.23 12.43
N TRP A 10 10.04 12.98 12.88
CA TRP A 10 10.81 12.47 14.01
C TRP A 10 12.29 12.35 13.64
N GLY A 11 13.17 12.51 14.62
CA GLY A 11 14.60 12.35 14.43
C GLY A 11 15.04 10.88 14.48
N ILE A 12 16.35 10.68 14.52
CA ILE A 12 16.97 9.34 14.51
C ILE A 12 17.00 8.67 15.90
N GLY A 13 16.70 9.42 16.96
CA GLY A 13 16.74 8.93 18.33
C GLY A 13 15.69 7.87 18.62
N PHE A 14 15.88 7.08 19.68
CA PHE A 14 14.84 6.20 20.22
C PHE A 14 13.82 6.97 21.07
N LYS A 15 14.26 8.04 21.76
CA LYS A 15 13.37 8.92 22.55
C LYS A 15 12.23 9.49 21.74
N ASP A 16 12.50 9.87 20.49
CA ASP A 16 11.48 10.41 19.58
C ASP A 16 10.35 9.40 19.28
N LEU A 17 10.60 8.09 19.43
CA LEU A 17 9.57 7.06 19.25
C LEU A 17 8.54 7.07 20.39
N LEU A 18 8.93 7.52 21.59
CA LEU A 18 8.04 7.63 22.75
C LEU A 18 6.99 8.75 22.56
N ASP A 19 7.31 9.75 21.74
CA ASP A 19 6.42 10.90 21.47
C ASP A 19 5.33 10.60 20.43
N VAL A 20 5.40 9.46 19.73
CA VAL A 20 4.49 9.13 18.62
C VAL A 20 3.03 9.09 19.10
N GLU A 21 2.75 8.36 20.18
CA GLU A 21 1.40 8.24 20.73
C GLU A 21 0.89 9.60 21.24
N GLN A 22 1.73 10.34 21.98
CA GLN A 22 1.35 11.63 22.52
C GLN A 22 1.02 12.64 21.41
N ASN A 23 1.76 12.59 20.30
CA ASN A 23 1.48 13.39 19.11
C ASN A 23 0.17 12.97 18.40
N MET A 24 -0.13 11.67 18.32
CA MET A 24 -1.43 11.18 17.81
C MET A 24 -2.59 11.72 18.67
N LYS A 25 -2.48 11.62 20.00
CA LYS A 25 -3.46 12.15 20.97
C LYS A 25 -3.67 13.65 20.80
N TRP A 26 -2.59 14.41 20.62
CA TRP A 26 -2.68 15.87 20.37
C TRP A 26 -3.42 16.19 19.08
N ARG A 27 -3.15 15.49 17.98
CA ARG A 27 -3.89 15.66 16.72
C ARG A 27 -5.38 15.40 16.89
N ARG A 28 -5.75 14.32 17.60
CA ARG A 28 -7.15 13.98 17.89
C ARG A 28 -7.83 15.05 18.75
N LYS A 29 -7.14 15.53 19.80
CA LYS A 29 -7.64 16.61 20.67
C LYS A 29 -7.87 17.89 19.87
N LEU A 30 -6.88 18.31 19.07
CA LEU A 30 -6.98 19.51 18.25
C LEU A 30 -8.13 19.41 17.23
N ALA A 31 -8.33 18.24 16.61
CA ALA A 31 -9.47 18.02 15.72
C ALA A 31 -10.80 18.17 16.45
N LYS A 32 -10.94 17.59 17.66
CA LYS A 32 -12.17 17.71 18.47
C LYS A 32 -12.45 19.16 18.91
N GLU A 33 -11.43 19.96 19.18
CA GLU A 33 -11.58 21.39 19.52
C GLU A 33 -12.23 22.22 18.38
N HIS A 34 -12.18 21.72 17.13
CA HIS A 34 -12.76 22.36 15.95
C HIS A 34 -14.05 21.67 15.45
N MET A 35 -14.59 20.72 16.22
CA MET A 35 -15.83 20.00 15.89
C MET A 35 -16.98 20.44 16.81
N LYS A 36 -18.22 20.12 16.43
CA LYS A 36 -19.36 20.35 17.32
C LYS A 36 -19.24 19.52 18.62
N PRO A 37 -19.93 19.90 19.71
CA PRO A 37 -19.91 19.15 20.97
C PRO A 37 -20.24 17.66 20.82
N GLU A 38 -21.13 17.31 19.90
CA GLU A 38 -21.62 15.96 19.61
C GLU A 38 -20.79 15.17 18.56
N GLU A 39 -19.89 15.83 17.84
CA GLU A 39 -19.08 15.22 16.78
C GLU A 39 -17.73 14.71 17.32
N TYR A 40 -17.28 13.53 16.90
CA TYR A 40 -16.00 12.97 17.38
C TYR A 40 -15.13 12.50 16.21
N PRO A 41 -13.81 12.79 16.22
CA PRO A 41 -12.88 12.19 15.27
C PRO A 41 -12.61 10.74 15.68
N ILE A 42 -13.07 9.80 14.87
CA ILE A 42 -12.81 8.37 15.05
C ILE A 42 -11.87 7.89 13.93
N THR A 43 -10.82 7.18 14.30
CA THR A 43 -9.92 6.53 13.33
C THR A 43 -10.53 5.18 12.97
N LEU A 44 -11.44 5.22 11.99
CA LEU A 44 -12.06 4.03 11.40
C LEU A 44 -11.52 3.84 9.99
N THR A 45 -11.17 2.61 9.65
CA THR A 45 -10.74 2.29 8.29
C THR A 45 -11.85 2.55 7.29
N THR A 46 -13.04 1.97 7.47
CA THR A 46 -14.20 2.27 6.62
C THR A 46 -15.41 2.53 7.50
N TYR A 47 -16.21 3.54 7.15
CA TYR A 47 -17.47 3.78 7.85
C TYR A 47 -18.48 2.65 7.51
N PRO A 48 -18.91 1.83 8.49
CA PRO A 48 -19.62 0.57 8.20
C PRO A 48 -20.92 0.72 7.41
N ARG A 49 -21.62 1.84 7.56
CA ARG A 49 -22.92 2.11 6.92
C ARG A 49 -22.85 3.10 5.76
N LEU A 50 -21.64 3.33 5.23
CA LEU A 50 -21.48 4.21 4.07
C LEU A 50 -22.32 3.68 2.91
N GLY A 51 -23.18 4.51 2.34
CA GLY A 51 -24.05 4.13 1.21
C GLY A 51 -25.18 3.16 1.55
N SER A 52 -25.42 2.86 2.83
CA SER A 52 -26.57 2.06 3.25
C SER A 52 -27.89 2.82 3.01
N PRO A 53 -29.02 2.12 2.79
CA PRO A 53 -30.33 2.75 2.80
C PRO A 53 -30.59 3.53 4.09
N GLY A 54 -31.29 4.65 3.95
CA GLY A 54 -31.60 5.57 5.04
C GLY A 54 -30.55 6.69 5.19
N VAL A 55 -30.48 7.28 6.39
CA VAL A 55 -29.60 8.40 6.69
C VAL A 55 -28.29 7.88 7.29
N PHE A 56 -27.17 8.22 6.66
CA PHE A 56 -25.82 7.90 7.13
C PHE A 56 -24.87 9.12 7.15
N THR A 57 -25.36 10.30 6.77
CA THR A 57 -24.63 11.58 6.84
C THR A 57 -25.42 12.61 7.64
N ASP A 58 -24.71 13.56 8.23
CA ASP A 58 -25.31 14.77 8.82
C ASP A 58 -24.54 16.01 8.32
N PRO A 59 -25.19 16.96 7.62
CA PRO A 59 -26.58 16.89 7.17
C PRO A 59 -26.82 15.76 6.16
N TYR A 60 -28.09 15.37 6.02
CA TYR A 60 -28.50 14.42 5.00
C TYR A 60 -28.43 15.04 3.61
N PHE A 61 -27.89 14.30 2.65
CA PHE A 61 -27.97 14.60 1.22
C PHE A 61 -28.54 13.38 0.48
N PRO A 62 -29.41 13.59 -0.54
CA PRO A 62 -29.93 12.50 -1.34
C PRO A 62 -28.79 11.80 -2.11
N PRO A 63 -28.79 10.47 -2.24
CA PRO A 63 -27.81 9.77 -3.06
C PRO A 63 -27.77 10.26 -4.51
N SER A 64 -26.62 10.08 -5.15
CA SER A 64 -26.32 10.57 -6.50
C SER A 64 -26.00 12.06 -6.59
N GLY A 65 -25.49 12.44 -7.76
CA GLY A 65 -24.98 13.76 -8.09
C GLY A 65 -24.13 13.72 -9.35
N GLU A 66 -23.88 14.87 -9.97
CA GLU A 66 -23.22 14.96 -11.28
C GLU A 66 -21.75 14.53 -11.23
N LYS A 67 -21.10 14.63 -10.07
CA LYS A 67 -19.67 14.33 -9.89
C LYS A 67 -19.43 12.83 -9.74
N LEU A 68 -20.06 12.19 -8.76
CA LEU A 68 -19.86 10.78 -8.44
C LEU A 68 -20.78 9.85 -9.24
N ARG A 69 -22.01 10.28 -9.56
CA ARG A 69 -23.05 9.49 -10.26
C ARG A 69 -23.35 8.13 -9.61
N SER A 70 -23.12 8.03 -8.30
CA SER A 70 -23.40 6.84 -7.53
C SER A 70 -24.89 6.68 -7.29
N GLN A 71 -25.38 5.45 -7.22
CA GLN A 71 -26.73 5.19 -6.70
C GLN A 71 -26.79 5.17 -5.16
N PHE A 72 -25.64 5.12 -4.47
CA PHE A 72 -25.55 4.88 -3.03
C PHE A 72 -25.06 6.10 -2.23
N VAL A 73 -24.18 6.92 -2.79
CA VAL A 73 -23.57 8.06 -2.08
C VAL A 73 -23.86 9.40 -2.76
N PRO A 74 -24.07 10.47 -1.97
CA PRO A 74 -24.20 11.84 -2.48
C PRO A 74 -22.83 12.41 -2.91
N ASP A 75 -22.83 13.45 -3.73
CA ASP A 75 -21.59 14.15 -4.13
C ASP A 75 -20.89 14.85 -2.96
N GLU A 76 -21.65 15.25 -1.93
CA GLU A 76 -21.19 15.98 -0.76
C GLU A 76 -20.27 15.17 0.15
N ILE A 77 -20.16 13.85 -0.07
CA ILE A 77 -19.12 13.05 0.58
C ILE A 77 -17.71 13.36 0.07
N ALA A 78 -17.61 13.85 -1.17
CA ALA A 78 -16.33 14.23 -1.75
C ALA A 78 -15.85 15.54 -1.13
N ASN A 79 -14.56 15.61 -0.81
CA ASN A 79 -13.94 16.85 -0.37
C ASN A 79 -14.14 17.94 -1.45
N PRO A 80 -14.47 19.19 -1.06
CA PRO A 80 -14.83 20.24 -2.01
C PRO A 80 -13.67 20.69 -2.93
N HIS A 81 -12.43 20.35 -2.59
CA HIS A 81 -11.28 20.65 -3.43
C HIS A 81 -11.38 19.94 -4.78
N ILE A 82 -11.34 20.70 -5.88
CA ILE A 82 -11.68 20.26 -7.25
C ILE A 82 -10.96 18.97 -7.71
N ARG A 83 -9.73 18.75 -7.23
CA ARG A 83 -8.94 17.53 -7.49
C ARG A 83 -9.76 16.24 -7.29
N PHE A 84 -10.55 16.14 -6.22
CA PHE A 84 -11.24 14.90 -5.87
C PHE A 84 -12.42 14.56 -6.78
N PRO A 85 -13.38 15.45 -7.02
CA PRO A 85 -14.45 15.17 -7.99
C PRO A 85 -13.92 15.04 -9.43
N THR A 86 -12.88 15.79 -9.82
CA THR A 86 -12.23 15.61 -11.14
C THR A 86 -11.61 14.22 -11.28
N LEU A 87 -10.94 13.73 -10.23
CA LEU A 87 -10.37 12.38 -10.21
C LEU A 87 -11.46 11.31 -10.41
N ALA A 88 -12.57 11.40 -9.67
CA ALA A 88 -13.68 10.46 -9.81
C ALA A 88 -14.32 10.50 -11.21
N ALA A 89 -14.54 11.69 -11.76
CA ALA A 89 -15.11 11.87 -13.08
C ALA A 89 -14.20 11.34 -14.20
N ASN A 90 -12.90 11.64 -14.13
CA ASN A 90 -11.94 11.22 -15.16
C ASN A 90 -11.68 9.71 -15.14
N ILE A 91 -11.65 9.08 -13.95
CA ILE A 91 -11.59 7.61 -13.84
C ILE A 91 -12.80 6.97 -14.52
N ARG A 92 -14.02 7.43 -14.19
CA ARG A 92 -15.26 6.91 -14.80
C ARG A 92 -15.27 7.12 -16.32
N SER A 93 -14.89 8.31 -16.78
CA SER A 93 -14.86 8.64 -18.20
C SER A 93 -13.83 7.80 -18.97
N ARG A 94 -12.62 7.62 -18.43
CA ARG A 94 -11.58 6.77 -19.03
C ARG A 94 -12.01 5.31 -19.06
N ARG A 95 -12.56 4.80 -17.96
CA ARG A 95 -13.04 3.42 -17.84
C ARG A 95 -14.21 3.13 -18.79
N GLY A 96 -15.01 4.14 -19.13
CA GLY A 96 -16.22 4.03 -19.95
C GLY A 96 -17.43 3.42 -19.22
N ARG A 97 -17.31 3.21 -17.91
CA ARG A 97 -18.34 2.69 -16.99
C ARG A 97 -18.00 3.09 -15.55
N LYS A 98 -18.93 2.93 -14.61
CA LYS A 98 -18.61 3.14 -13.18
C LYS A 98 -17.52 2.17 -12.71
N VAL A 99 -16.82 2.57 -11.66
CA VAL A 99 -15.98 1.64 -10.90
C VAL A 99 -16.86 0.57 -10.28
N GLN A 100 -16.35 -0.65 -10.18
CA GLN A 100 -17.12 -1.81 -9.71
C GLN A 100 -16.44 -2.41 -8.49
N VAL A 101 -16.95 -2.07 -7.31
CA VAL A 101 -16.43 -2.56 -6.04
C VAL A 101 -17.37 -3.63 -5.49
N ASN A 102 -17.09 -4.88 -5.85
CA ASN A 102 -17.84 -6.05 -5.39
C ASN A 102 -17.09 -6.72 -4.24
N VAL A 103 -17.71 -6.78 -3.06
CA VAL A 103 -17.12 -7.38 -1.85
C VAL A 103 -17.89 -8.65 -1.49
N PRO A 104 -17.22 -9.81 -1.32
CA PRO A 104 -17.91 -11.04 -0.94
C PRO A 104 -18.74 -10.84 0.33
N ILE A 105 -20.01 -11.26 0.30
CA ILE A 105 -20.90 -11.22 1.48
C ILE A 105 -20.55 -12.35 2.45
N TYR A 106 -20.55 -12.07 3.75
CA TYR A 106 -20.46 -13.12 4.76
C TYR A 106 -21.72 -14.00 4.74
N LYS A 107 -21.53 -15.32 4.66
CA LYS A 107 -22.62 -16.30 4.63
C LYS A 107 -22.97 -16.78 6.04
N ASP A 108 -23.90 -16.08 6.69
CA ASP A 108 -24.51 -16.52 7.95
C ASP A 108 -25.66 -17.54 7.72
N VAL A 109 -26.16 -18.16 8.78
CA VAL A 109 -27.27 -19.15 8.79
C VAL A 109 -28.49 -18.68 8.00
N ASN A 110 -28.83 -17.40 8.11
CA ASN A 110 -30.02 -16.80 7.46
C ASN A 110 -29.66 -15.95 6.22
N THR A 111 -28.40 -15.98 5.76
CA THR A 111 -28.03 -15.29 4.53
C THR A 111 -28.52 -16.14 3.34
N PRO A 112 -29.46 -15.67 2.51
CA PRO A 112 -29.94 -16.44 1.36
C PRO A 112 -28.78 -16.75 0.40
N TRP A 113 -28.87 -17.88 -0.32
CA TRP A 113 -27.85 -18.28 -1.28
C TRP A 113 -28.47 -18.82 -2.58
N PRO A 114 -28.29 -18.15 -3.74
CA PRO A 114 -27.50 -16.94 -3.92
C PRO A 114 -28.08 -15.72 -3.17
N TRP A 115 -27.20 -14.89 -2.61
CA TRP A 115 -27.56 -13.60 -2.03
C TRP A 115 -27.56 -12.54 -3.13
N LYS A 116 -28.60 -11.73 -3.19
CA LYS A 116 -28.64 -10.54 -4.05
C LYS A 116 -28.62 -9.31 -3.18
N ASP A 117 -27.78 -8.35 -3.52
CA ASP A 117 -27.68 -7.11 -2.78
C ASP A 117 -29.01 -6.35 -2.81
N PRO A 118 -29.75 -6.28 -1.68
CA PRO A 118 -31.10 -5.75 -1.68
C PRO A 118 -31.14 -4.22 -1.81
N THR A 119 -29.98 -3.56 -1.82
CA THR A 119 -29.87 -2.10 -1.90
C THR A 119 -29.62 -1.60 -3.32
N VAL A 120 -29.36 -2.50 -4.28
CA VAL A 120 -29.16 -2.14 -5.68
C VAL A 120 -30.49 -1.78 -6.32
N ASN A 121 -30.58 -0.59 -6.92
CA ASN A 121 -31.77 -0.15 -7.65
C ASN A 121 -31.62 -0.44 -9.15
N TYR A 122 -32.23 -1.52 -9.62
CA TYR A 122 -32.23 -1.93 -11.02
C TYR A 122 -33.18 -1.11 -11.91
N ASP A 123 -33.97 -0.20 -11.36
CA ASP A 123 -34.89 0.67 -12.10
C ASP A 123 -34.37 2.12 -12.17
N LEU A 124 -33.15 2.39 -11.70
CA LEU A 124 -32.53 3.71 -11.78
C LEU A 124 -32.04 4.00 -13.20
N HIS A 125 -32.33 5.20 -13.72
CA HIS A 125 -31.97 5.65 -15.07
C HIS A 125 -31.54 7.13 -15.10
N ASN A 126 -30.95 7.62 -14.00
CA ASN A 126 -30.54 9.02 -13.91
C ASN A 126 -29.29 9.31 -14.76
N TRP A 127 -28.43 8.31 -14.88
CA TRP A 127 -27.18 8.36 -15.62
C TRP A 127 -27.07 7.16 -16.59
N PRO A 128 -26.36 7.31 -17.72
CA PRO A 128 -26.11 6.17 -18.61
C PRO A 128 -25.48 4.97 -17.89
N GLU A 129 -24.60 5.23 -16.92
CA GLU A 129 -23.91 4.19 -16.15
C GLU A 129 -24.81 3.47 -15.15
N ASP A 130 -26.07 3.90 -14.94
CA ASP A 130 -27.01 3.14 -14.12
C ASP A 130 -27.40 1.80 -14.79
N ASP A 131 -27.21 1.67 -16.11
CA ASP A 131 -27.34 0.39 -16.81
C ASP A 131 -26.27 -0.64 -16.43
N ASP A 132 -25.16 -0.23 -15.79
CA ASP A 132 -24.06 -1.13 -15.44
C ASP A 132 -24.54 -2.33 -14.59
N VAL A 133 -25.46 -2.11 -13.63
CA VAL A 133 -25.98 -3.20 -12.79
C VAL A 133 -26.90 -4.15 -13.55
N ARG A 134 -27.63 -3.66 -14.56
CA ARG A 134 -28.43 -4.50 -15.49
C ARG A 134 -27.53 -5.30 -16.43
N ASN A 135 -26.31 -4.83 -16.66
CA ASN A 135 -25.27 -5.49 -17.45
C ASN A 135 -24.30 -6.33 -16.60
N GLY A 136 -24.66 -6.65 -15.35
CA GLY A 136 -23.92 -7.59 -14.51
C GLY A 136 -22.88 -6.99 -13.56
N ALA A 137 -22.88 -5.66 -13.36
CA ALA A 137 -21.94 -5.02 -12.41
C ALA A 137 -22.16 -5.45 -10.94
N ALA A 138 -23.37 -5.92 -10.59
CA ALA A 138 -23.76 -6.40 -9.26
C ALA A 138 -23.99 -7.92 -9.28
N PRO A 139 -22.93 -8.75 -9.16
CA PRO A 139 -23.04 -10.20 -9.17
C PRO A 139 -23.64 -10.76 -7.87
N ASP A 140 -24.26 -11.93 -7.97
CA ASP A 140 -24.74 -12.70 -6.82
C ASP A 140 -23.61 -12.95 -5.80
N ASN A 141 -23.93 -12.87 -4.51
CA ASN A 141 -23.05 -13.07 -3.36
C ASN A 141 -22.00 -11.98 -3.12
N PHE A 142 -22.20 -10.78 -3.67
CA PHE A 142 -21.33 -9.63 -3.44
C PHE A 142 -22.10 -8.39 -3.04
N ILE A 143 -21.65 -7.71 -1.99
CA ILE A 143 -22.03 -6.33 -1.66
C ILE A 143 -21.52 -5.44 -2.80
N HIS A 144 -22.43 -4.81 -3.54
CA HIS A 144 -22.11 -4.00 -4.71
C HIS A 144 -21.97 -2.52 -4.36
N MET A 145 -20.89 -1.89 -4.79
CA MET A 145 -20.59 -0.47 -4.57
C MET A 145 -20.02 0.14 -5.86
N ASP A 146 -20.44 1.35 -6.22
CA ASP A 146 -20.27 1.90 -7.58
C ASP A 146 -19.53 3.24 -7.66
N ALA A 147 -18.84 3.63 -6.58
CA ALA A 147 -18.22 4.95 -6.46
C ALA A 147 -16.83 4.90 -5.85
N MET A 148 -15.98 5.85 -6.26
CA MET A 148 -14.63 6.05 -5.73
C MET A 148 -14.63 6.23 -4.19
N ALA A 149 -15.70 6.82 -3.64
CA ALA A 149 -15.87 7.03 -2.21
C ALA A 149 -15.86 5.74 -1.38
N PHE A 150 -16.24 4.59 -1.94
CA PHE A 150 -16.23 3.32 -1.21
C PHE A 150 -14.83 2.73 -0.99
N GLY A 151 -13.83 3.27 -1.68
CA GLY A 151 -12.43 2.93 -1.45
C GLY A 151 -11.61 4.11 -0.93
N MET A 152 -11.56 5.21 -1.66
CA MET A 152 -10.81 6.40 -1.24
C MET A 152 -11.45 7.14 -0.05
N GLY A 153 -12.68 6.79 0.31
CA GLY A 153 -13.31 7.18 1.58
C GLY A 153 -12.84 6.36 2.78
N SER A 154 -11.97 5.38 2.58
CA SER A 154 -11.34 4.61 3.66
C SER A 154 -10.08 5.30 4.19
N CYS A 155 -9.80 5.14 5.48
CA CYS A 155 -8.62 5.65 6.17
C CYS A 155 -7.53 4.58 6.25
N CYS A 156 -6.30 4.99 6.59
CA CYS A 156 -5.18 4.06 6.75
C CYS A 156 -4.07 4.66 7.63
N LEU A 157 -3.17 3.80 8.10
CA LEU A 157 -1.93 4.21 8.73
C LEU A 157 -0.78 4.09 7.71
N GLN A 158 -0.13 5.21 7.40
CA GLN A 158 1.02 5.26 6.48
C GLN A 158 2.24 5.82 7.19
N ILE A 159 3.39 5.16 7.02
CA ILE A 159 4.66 5.58 7.63
C ILE A 159 5.67 5.87 6.52
N THR A 160 6.24 7.08 6.54
CA THR A 160 7.29 7.48 5.61
C THR A 160 8.64 7.55 6.32
N PHE A 161 9.64 6.88 5.76
CA PHE A 161 11.02 6.89 6.22
C PHE A 161 11.87 7.70 5.25
N GLN A 162 12.80 8.50 5.78
CA GLN A 162 13.87 9.09 4.98
C GLN A 162 15.10 8.20 5.05
N ALA A 163 15.61 7.78 3.89
CA ALA A 163 16.83 7.00 3.79
C ALA A 163 18.06 7.93 3.72
N LYS A 164 19.24 7.42 4.08
CA LYS A 164 20.49 8.21 4.00
C LYS A 164 20.88 8.58 2.57
N ASN A 165 20.49 7.77 1.59
CA ASN A 165 20.73 7.98 0.16
C ASN A 165 19.82 7.09 -0.68
N ILE A 166 19.89 7.25 -2.01
CA ILE A 166 19.11 6.47 -2.98
C ILE A 166 19.30 4.96 -2.84
N THR A 167 20.54 4.49 -2.55
CA THR A 167 20.85 3.06 -2.43
C THR A 167 20.12 2.44 -1.25
N GLU A 168 20.14 3.10 -0.10
CA GLU A 168 19.39 2.66 1.08
C GLU A 168 17.88 2.78 0.86
N GLY A 169 17.40 3.84 0.22
CA GLY A 169 15.97 4.00 -0.10
C GLY A 169 15.45 2.87 -0.99
N ARG A 170 16.18 2.51 -2.03
CA ARG A 170 15.82 1.38 -2.91
C ARG A 170 15.87 0.03 -2.18
N ARG A 171 16.87 -0.17 -1.32
CA ARG A 171 16.95 -1.35 -0.46
C ARG A 171 15.75 -1.43 0.48
N MET A 172 15.40 -0.34 1.17
CA MET A 172 14.27 -0.32 2.09
C MET A 172 12.93 -0.54 1.39
N TYR A 173 12.72 0.06 0.22
CA TYR A 173 11.54 -0.23 -0.61
C TYR A 173 11.41 -1.73 -0.88
N ASP A 174 12.52 -2.37 -1.27
CA ASP A 174 12.52 -3.79 -1.60
C ASP A 174 12.32 -4.69 -0.39
N GLN A 175 13.06 -4.46 0.69
CA GLN A 175 13.03 -5.31 1.88
C GLN A 175 11.71 -5.20 2.66
N LEU A 176 11.00 -4.07 2.55
CA LEU A 176 9.69 -3.90 3.18
C LEU A 176 8.53 -4.43 2.33
N SER A 177 8.70 -4.61 1.02
CA SER A 177 7.61 -5.06 0.14
C SER A 177 7.01 -6.41 0.58
N PRO A 178 7.80 -7.45 0.94
CA PRO A 178 7.26 -8.72 1.44
C PRO A 178 6.56 -8.64 2.81
N LEU A 179 6.87 -7.61 3.62
CA LEU A 179 6.20 -7.39 4.90
C LEU A 179 4.81 -6.77 4.74
N ALA A 180 4.57 -6.05 3.64
CA ALA A 180 3.32 -5.33 3.43
C ALA A 180 2.04 -6.19 3.55
N PRO A 181 1.93 -7.36 2.90
CA PRO A 181 0.75 -8.22 3.09
C PRO A 181 0.60 -8.78 4.51
N ILE A 182 1.71 -9.03 5.21
CA ILE A 182 1.68 -9.51 6.60
C ILE A 182 1.08 -8.45 7.51
N LEU A 183 1.53 -7.20 7.35
CA LEU A 183 1.02 -6.06 8.13
C LEU A 183 -0.40 -5.67 7.69
N LEU A 184 -0.81 -5.91 6.45
CA LEU A 184 -2.20 -5.76 6.02
C LEU A 184 -3.11 -6.73 6.79
N ALA A 185 -2.76 -8.01 6.84
CA ALA A 185 -3.52 -9.02 7.59
C ALA A 185 -3.49 -8.76 9.10
N LEU A 186 -2.32 -8.45 9.67
CA LEU A 186 -2.15 -8.19 11.10
C LEU A 186 -2.96 -6.98 11.59
N THR A 187 -3.18 -5.99 10.72
CA THR A 187 -3.90 -4.75 11.08
C THR A 187 -5.37 -4.77 10.66
N ALA A 188 -5.89 -5.88 10.14
CA ALA A 188 -7.23 -6.00 9.57
C ALA A 188 -8.32 -5.31 10.40
N ALA A 189 -9.06 -4.37 9.79
CA ALA A 189 -10.03 -3.52 10.48
C ALA A 189 -11.23 -3.11 9.60
N THR A 190 -11.53 -3.89 8.55
CA THR A 190 -12.61 -3.59 7.59
C THR A 190 -13.54 -4.79 7.30
N PRO A 191 -14.29 -5.30 8.31
CA PRO A 191 -15.19 -6.44 8.12
C PRO A 191 -16.61 -6.08 7.65
N VAL A 192 -16.93 -4.79 7.46
CA VAL A 192 -18.30 -4.32 7.14
C VAL A 192 -18.29 -3.30 6.01
N TYR A 193 -19.17 -3.52 5.03
CA TYR A 193 -19.47 -2.56 3.97
C TYR A 193 -20.97 -2.38 3.80
N LYS A 194 -21.42 -1.13 3.65
CA LYS A 194 -22.82 -0.79 3.35
C LYS A 194 -23.84 -1.42 4.31
N GLY A 195 -23.43 -1.66 5.56
CA GLY A 195 -24.26 -2.27 6.60
C GLY A 195 -24.32 -3.80 6.57
N PHE A 196 -23.49 -4.45 5.75
CA PHE A 196 -23.39 -5.90 5.63
C PHE A 196 -22.02 -6.40 6.08
N LEU A 197 -22.01 -7.54 6.77
CA LEU A 197 -20.77 -8.25 7.08
C LEU A 197 -20.16 -8.79 5.78
N ALA A 198 -18.87 -8.53 5.58
CA ALA A 198 -18.12 -9.00 4.43
C ALA A 198 -17.33 -10.27 4.78
N ASP A 199 -17.07 -11.12 3.79
CA ASP A 199 -16.19 -12.30 3.94
C ASP A 199 -14.71 -11.93 3.66
N THR A 200 -14.31 -10.77 4.19
CA THR A 200 -12.96 -10.19 4.11
C THR A 200 -12.79 -9.16 5.22
N ASP A 201 -11.56 -9.01 5.73
CA ASP A 201 -11.30 -8.14 6.90
C ASP A 201 -10.48 -6.89 6.58
N VAL A 202 -10.13 -6.65 5.31
CA VAL A 202 -9.23 -5.53 4.90
C VAL A 202 -9.81 -4.72 3.74
N ARG A 203 -9.32 -3.48 3.57
CA ARG A 203 -9.83 -2.53 2.56
C ARG A 203 -9.18 -2.61 1.18
N TRP A 204 -8.05 -3.30 1.04
CA TRP A 204 -7.08 -3.01 -0.02
C TRP A 204 -7.63 -3.19 -1.45
N ASN A 205 -8.31 -4.30 -1.71
CA ASN A 205 -8.92 -4.59 -3.01
C ASN A 205 -10.12 -3.69 -3.31
N GLN A 206 -10.80 -3.21 -2.26
CA GLN A 206 -11.91 -2.28 -2.40
C GLN A 206 -11.41 -0.91 -2.85
N ILE A 207 -10.30 -0.41 -2.28
CA ILE A 207 -9.64 0.79 -2.78
C ILE A 207 -9.10 0.58 -4.19
N SER A 208 -8.44 -0.56 -4.44
CA SER A 208 -7.94 -0.95 -5.76
C SER A 208 -9.01 -0.80 -6.85
N ARG A 209 -10.20 -1.37 -6.60
CA ARG A 209 -11.36 -1.34 -7.51
C ARG A 209 -12.01 0.04 -7.59
N ALA A 210 -12.02 0.81 -6.51
CA ALA A 210 -12.65 2.14 -6.45
C ALA A 210 -11.93 3.21 -7.28
N VAL A 211 -10.68 2.95 -7.70
CA VAL A 211 -9.92 3.83 -8.61
C VAL A 211 -9.32 3.08 -9.79
N ASP A 212 -9.91 1.93 -10.15
CA ASP A 212 -9.50 1.18 -11.33
C ASP A 212 -10.05 1.85 -12.59
N ASP A 213 -9.19 2.55 -13.30
CA ASP A 213 -9.51 3.28 -14.52
C ASP A 213 -9.36 2.44 -15.78
N ARG A 214 -9.00 1.15 -15.66
CA ARG A 214 -8.73 0.29 -16.82
C ARG A 214 -9.95 0.13 -17.72
N THR A 215 -9.74 0.27 -19.02
CA THR A 215 -10.74 0.00 -20.05
C THR A 215 -11.02 -1.49 -20.19
N ALA A 216 -12.04 -1.85 -20.97
CA ALA A 216 -12.33 -3.25 -21.30
C ALA A 216 -11.18 -3.94 -22.06
N GLU A 217 -10.41 -3.23 -22.90
CA GLU A 217 -9.27 -3.83 -23.60
C GLU A 217 -8.09 -4.07 -22.65
N GLU A 218 -7.79 -3.09 -21.78
CA GLU A 218 -6.74 -3.21 -20.77
C GLU A 218 -7.03 -4.33 -19.77
N LEU A 219 -8.30 -4.58 -19.46
CA LEU A 219 -8.77 -5.68 -18.61
C LEU A 219 -8.75 -7.06 -19.29
N GLY A 220 -8.62 -7.12 -20.62
CA GLY A 220 -8.73 -8.40 -21.33
C GLY A 220 -10.14 -8.79 -21.76
N GLU A 221 -11.15 -7.96 -21.49
CA GLU A 221 -12.56 -8.23 -21.82
C GLU A 221 -12.84 -8.07 -23.32
N LYS A 222 -12.04 -7.25 -24.01
CA LYS A 222 -12.08 -7.02 -25.47
C LYS A 222 -10.70 -7.23 -26.12
N PRO A 223 -10.64 -7.47 -27.44
CA PRO A 223 -9.40 -7.38 -28.21
C PRO A 223 -8.70 -6.03 -27.99
N LEU A 224 -7.37 -6.01 -28.09
CA LEU A 224 -6.59 -4.78 -27.95
C LEU A 224 -6.51 -4.10 -29.32
N GLU A 225 -7.26 -3.02 -29.51
CA GLU A 225 -7.40 -2.28 -30.77
C GLU A 225 -7.07 -0.79 -30.61
N HIS A 226 -7.42 -0.19 -29.47
CA HIS A 226 -7.24 1.24 -29.18
C HIS A 226 -6.27 1.50 -28.04
N ASP A 227 -6.25 0.62 -27.03
CA ASP A 227 -5.34 0.74 -25.90
C ASP A 227 -3.95 0.18 -26.24
N ARG A 228 -2.93 0.65 -25.51
CA ARG A 228 -1.54 0.25 -25.77
C ARG A 228 -1.21 -1.12 -25.18
N TRP A 229 -1.83 -1.48 -24.05
CA TRP A 229 -1.40 -2.61 -23.22
C TRP A 229 -2.59 -3.36 -22.61
N ARG A 230 -2.40 -4.66 -22.34
CA ARG A 230 -3.21 -5.34 -21.31
C ARG A 230 -2.55 -5.14 -19.96
N ILE A 231 -3.28 -4.61 -18.99
CA ILE A 231 -2.71 -4.21 -17.69
C ILE A 231 -3.29 -5.08 -16.58
N PRO A 232 -2.47 -5.93 -15.93
CA PRO A 232 -2.99 -6.96 -15.01
C PRO A 232 -3.54 -6.39 -13.70
N LYS A 233 -3.06 -5.22 -13.27
CA LYS A 233 -3.41 -4.61 -11.97
C LYS A 233 -4.04 -3.23 -12.15
N SER A 234 -4.89 -2.82 -11.22
CA SER A 234 -5.31 -1.41 -11.08
C SER A 234 -4.08 -0.52 -10.82
N ARG A 235 -4.19 0.79 -11.07
CA ARG A 235 -3.17 1.77 -10.67
C ARG A 235 -3.03 1.89 -9.15
N TYR A 236 -4.05 1.46 -8.40
CA TYR A 236 -3.95 1.17 -6.98
C TYR A 236 -3.80 -0.35 -6.81
N ALA A 237 -2.60 -0.85 -6.49
CA ALA A 237 -2.34 -2.29 -6.40
C ALA A 237 -1.03 -2.62 -5.68
N SER A 238 -0.73 -3.90 -5.49
CA SER A 238 0.58 -4.29 -4.97
C SER A 238 1.73 -3.87 -5.90
N ASN A 239 2.91 -3.57 -5.34
CA ASN A 239 4.12 -3.28 -6.12
C ASN A 239 4.40 -4.38 -7.15
N SER A 240 4.79 -3.97 -8.36
CA SER A 240 4.99 -4.89 -9.50
C SER A 240 6.45 -5.31 -9.71
N THR A 241 7.40 -4.63 -9.07
CA THR A 241 8.82 -4.91 -9.23
C THR A 241 9.63 -4.41 -8.04
N TYR A 242 10.80 -5.02 -7.86
CA TYR A 242 11.85 -4.56 -6.97
C TYR A 242 12.77 -3.57 -7.69
N ILE A 243 13.36 -2.64 -6.94
CA ILE A 243 14.10 -1.52 -7.50
C ILE A 243 15.55 -1.46 -7.04
N SER A 244 16.01 -2.21 -6.03
CA SER A 244 17.41 -2.14 -5.56
C SER A 244 18.40 -2.78 -6.52
N ASN A 245 19.67 -2.37 -6.43
CA ASN A 245 20.82 -3.05 -7.05
C ASN A 245 21.48 -4.05 -6.09
N ASP A 246 20.76 -4.52 -5.08
CA ASP A 246 21.22 -5.54 -4.13
C ASP A 246 21.65 -6.82 -4.87
N SER A 247 22.79 -7.39 -4.46
CA SER A 247 23.36 -8.60 -5.05
C SER A 247 22.57 -9.87 -4.75
N ARG A 248 21.69 -9.81 -3.75
CA ARG A 248 20.79 -10.89 -3.36
C ARG A 248 19.47 -10.86 -4.13
N LEU A 249 19.16 -9.77 -4.83
CA LEU A 249 17.99 -9.69 -5.72
C LEU A 249 18.25 -10.52 -6.98
N ARG A 250 17.71 -11.73 -6.98
CA ARG A 250 17.75 -12.70 -8.09
C ARG A 250 16.82 -12.28 -9.23
N LYS A 251 17.14 -12.69 -10.46
CA LYS A 251 16.30 -12.38 -11.63
C LYS A 251 14.95 -13.06 -11.53
N GLU A 252 14.95 -14.26 -10.96
CA GLU A 252 13.81 -15.11 -10.69
C GLU A 252 12.81 -14.48 -9.71
N TYR A 253 13.22 -13.43 -8.98
CA TYR A 253 12.29 -12.68 -8.12
C TYR A 253 11.49 -11.61 -8.86
N LEU A 254 11.88 -11.28 -10.09
CA LEU A 254 11.24 -10.25 -10.90
C LEU A 254 10.15 -10.87 -11.77
N ASP A 255 9.15 -10.08 -12.12
CA ASP A 255 8.11 -10.50 -13.06
C ASP A 255 8.62 -10.39 -14.51
N PRO A 256 8.79 -11.51 -15.25
CA PRO A 256 9.22 -11.46 -16.64
C PRO A 256 8.15 -10.86 -17.58
N SER A 257 6.89 -10.81 -17.15
CA SER A 257 5.77 -10.23 -17.91
C SER A 257 5.41 -8.80 -17.51
N LEU A 258 6.30 -8.12 -16.77
CA LEU A 258 6.06 -6.75 -16.33
C LEU A 258 5.84 -5.82 -17.54
N VAL A 259 4.64 -5.25 -17.62
CA VAL A 259 4.27 -4.28 -18.65
C VAL A 259 5.04 -2.98 -18.40
N ILE A 260 5.80 -2.54 -19.40
CA ILE A 260 6.53 -1.26 -19.38
C ILE A 260 6.41 -0.59 -20.73
N ASP A 261 6.59 0.72 -20.75
CA ASP A 261 6.88 1.46 -21.97
C ASP A 261 8.40 1.39 -22.27
N PRO A 262 8.84 0.68 -23.32
CA PRO A 262 10.27 0.50 -23.60
C PRO A 262 10.97 1.80 -24.03
N ASP A 263 10.25 2.70 -24.68
CA ASP A 263 10.80 3.98 -25.14
C ASP A 263 11.05 4.90 -23.94
N ILE A 264 10.09 4.98 -23.02
CA ILE A 264 10.26 5.69 -21.75
C ILE A 264 11.41 5.09 -20.93
N LYS A 265 11.50 3.76 -20.86
CA LYS A 265 12.62 3.10 -20.16
C LYS A 265 13.96 3.53 -20.74
N GLN A 266 14.08 3.54 -22.07
CA GLN A 266 15.32 3.95 -22.73
C GLN A 266 15.64 5.43 -22.45
N GLN A 267 14.65 6.33 -22.55
CA GLN A 267 14.84 7.75 -22.23
C GLN A 267 15.32 7.97 -20.80
N LEU A 268 14.77 7.24 -19.82
CA LEU A 268 15.21 7.31 -18.43
C LEU A 268 16.64 6.80 -18.24
N MET A 269 17.04 5.77 -18.98
CA MET A 269 18.41 5.25 -18.98
C MET A 269 19.40 6.24 -19.61
N ASP A 270 19.03 6.86 -20.73
CA ASP A 270 19.83 7.91 -21.38
C ASP A 270 19.98 9.14 -20.47
N GLY A 271 18.98 9.40 -19.63
CA GLY A 271 19.01 10.40 -18.55
C GLY A 271 19.83 10.00 -17.32
N GLY A 272 20.46 8.83 -17.31
CA GLY A 272 21.39 8.38 -16.26
C GLY A 272 20.81 7.45 -15.19
N MET A 273 19.55 7.01 -15.31
CA MET A 273 19.02 5.96 -14.43
C MET A 273 19.60 4.60 -14.79
N ASP A 274 19.89 3.76 -13.80
CA ASP A 274 20.17 2.35 -14.10
C ASP A 274 18.90 1.60 -14.55
N SER A 275 19.11 0.48 -15.24
CA SER A 275 18.03 -0.27 -15.88
C SER A 275 16.92 -0.71 -14.92
N ARG A 276 17.24 -1.05 -13.65
CA ARG A 276 16.22 -1.49 -12.68
C ARG A 276 15.31 -0.31 -12.29
N LEU A 277 15.90 0.84 -11.97
CA LEU A 277 15.13 2.02 -11.61
C LEU A 277 14.34 2.58 -12.81
N ALA A 278 14.94 2.59 -14.01
CA ALA A 278 14.26 2.99 -15.23
C ALA A 278 13.05 2.08 -15.54
N THR A 279 13.18 0.76 -15.33
CA THR A 279 12.07 -0.19 -15.50
C THR A 279 10.91 0.11 -14.55
N HIS A 280 11.20 0.49 -13.30
CA HIS A 280 10.17 0.86 -12.33
C HIS A 280 9.35 2.07 -12.80
N PHE A 281 10.01 3.17 -13.16
CA PHE A 281 9.29 4.37 -13.61
C PHE A 281 8.60 4.17 -14.97
N ALA A 282 9.21 3.43 -15.89
CA ALA A 282 8.57 3.06 -17.15
C ALA A 282 7.30 2.20 -16.96
N HIS A 283 7.23 1.40 -15.89
CA HIS A 283 5.99 0.72 -15.49
C HIS A 283 4.95 1.70 -14.95
N LEU A 284 5.33 2.67 -14.11
CA LEU A 284 4.38 3.66 -13.57
C LEU A 284 3.78 4.54 -14.68
N PHE A 285 4.55 4.81 -15.73
CA PHE A 285 4.19 5.69 -16.84
C PHE A 285 3.41 4.99 -17.97
N ILE A 286 3.02 3.72 -17.78
CA ILE A 286 2.01 3.09 -18.66
C ILE A 286 0.60 3.65 -18.41
N ARG A 287 0.43 4.45 -17.35
CA ARG A 287 -0.84 5.05 -16.94
C ARG A 287 -1.00 6.43 -17.53
N ASP A 288 -2.22 6.75 -17.91
CA ASP A 288 -2.58 8.12 -18.26
C ASP A 288 -2.63 9.01 -17.01
N PRO A 289 -2.30 10.29 -17.14
CA PRO A 289 -2.58 11.29 -16.11
C PRO A 289 -4.09 11.49 -15.98
N ILE A 290 -4.59 11.55 -14.74
CA ILE A 290 -6.03 11.61 -14.48
C ILE A 290 -6.48 12.98 -13.96
N VAL A 291 -5.58 13.80 -13.42
CA VAL A 291 -5.93 15.16 -13.00
C VAL A 291 -4.80 16.09 -13.37
N ILE A 292 -4.99 16.95 -14.36
CA ILE A 292 -4.04 17.99 -14.76
C ILE A 292 -4.74 19.35 -14.63
N PHE A 293 -4.07 20.33 -14.03
CA PHE A 293 -4.53 21.71 -14.02
C PHE A 293 -4.16 22.39 -15.34
N ALA A 294 -5.07 23.19 -15.89
CA ALA A 294 -4.88 23.81 -17.21
C ALA A 294 -3.64 24.73 -17.23
N GLU A 295 -3.34 25.36 -16.11
CA GLU A 295 -2.19 26.23 -15.89
C GLU A 295 -0.87 25.47 -16.14
N ASP A 296 -0.79 24.21 -15.70
CA ASP A 296 0.41 23.37 -15.84
C ASP A 296 0.65 22.95 -17.31
N LEU A 297 -0.33 23.11 -18.20
CA LEU A 297 -0.18 22.80 -19.63
C LEU A 297 0.30 23.98 -20.47
N THR A 298 0.29 25.20 -19.92
CA THR A 298 0.62 26.41 -20.69
C THR A 298 2.11 26.60 -20.89
N THR A 299 2.92 26.32 -19.86
CA THR A 299 4.38 26.44 -19.90
C THR A 299 5.02 25.30 -19.14
N LEU A 300 5.95 24.58 -19.78
CA LEU A 300 6.73 23.53 -19.13
C LEU A 300 7.80 24.15 -18.22
N ASP A 301 7.57 24.09 -16.91
CA ASP A 301 8.54 24.50 -15.89
C ASP A 301 9.40 23.31 -15.44
N LEU A 302 10.63 23.24 -15.97
CA LEU A 302 11.58 22.17 -15.65
C LEU A 302 12.11 22.21 -14.20
N THR A 303 11.79 23.26 -13.43
CA THR A 303 12.14 23.35 -12.00
C THR A 303 11.08 22.75 -11.10
N LYS A 304 9.89 22.46 -11.63
CA LYS A 304 8.78 21.84 -10.91
C LYS A 304 8.70 20.34 -11.17
N THR A 305 8.03 19.65 -10.25
CA THR A 305 7.81 18.21 -10.33
C THR A 305 6.35 17.86 -10.59
N ASP A 306 5.48 18.82 -10.92
CA ASP A 306 4.03 18.63 -10.98
C ASP A 306 3.62 17.56 -12.01
N HIS A 307 4.22 17.55 -13.21
CA HIS A 307 3.97 16.52 -14.21
C HIS A 307 4.43 15.12 -13.77
N PHE A 308 5.59 15.05 -13.11
CA PHE A 308 6.08 13.79 -12.53
C PHE A 308 5.13 13.30 -11.43
N GLU A 309 4.74 14.19 -10.51
CA GLU A 309 3.81 13.90 -9.42
C GLU A 309 2.41 13.57 -9.92
N ASN A 310 2.01 14.02 -11.10
CA ASN A 310 0.75 13.62 -11.71
C ASN A 310 0.65 12.10 -11.87
N LEU A 311 1.72 11.48 -12.41
CA LEU A 311 1.81 10.03 -12.59
C LEU A 311 2.21 9.32 -11.29
N GLN A 312 3.21 9.85 -10.58
CA GLN A 312 3.71 9.22 -9.36
C GLN A 312 2.67 9.21 -8.23
N SER A 313 1.99 10.35 -7.99
CA SER A 313 1.01 10.46 -6.90
C SER A 313 -0.27 9.66 -7.17
N THR A 314 -0.53 9.28 -8.43
CA THR A 314 -1.70 8.49 -8.85
C THR A 314 -1.39 7.04 -9.21
N ASN A 315 -0.16 6.59 -9.00
CA ASN A 315 0.15 5.16 -8.86
C ASN A 315 0.24 4.85 -7.36
N TRP A 316 -0.77 4.18 -6.81
CA TRP A 316 -0.92 3.92 -5.38
C TRP A 316 -0.55 2.49 -5.06
N GLN A 317 0.72 2.26 -4.71
CA GLN A 317 1.21 0.93 -4.34
C GLN A 317 1.34 0.75 -2.83
N HIS A 318 1.64 -0.47 -2.34
CA HIS A 318 1.82 -0.72 -0.90
C HIS A 318 3.14 -0.15 -0.36
N MET A 319 4.16 -0.09 -1.22
CA MET A 319 5.36 0.73 -1.05
C MET A 319 5.35 1.87 -2.06
N ARG A 320 5.75 3.07 -1.65
CA ARG A 320 6.04 4.17 -2.58
C ARG A 320 7.47 4.66 -2.39
N PHE A 321 8.22 4.69 -3.49
CA PHE A 321 9.55 5.29 -3.54
C PHE A 321 9.42 6.76 -3.91
N LYS A 322 9.86 7.68 -3.04
CA LYS A 322 9.61 9.12 -3.19
C LYS A 322 10.94 9.85 -3.45
N PRO A 323 11.18 10.32 -4.69
CA PRO A 323 12.32 11.18 -4.98
C PRO A 323 12.34 12.45 -4.11
N PRO A 324 13.52 13.05 -3.89
CA PRO A 324 13.62 14.35 -3.24
C PRO A 324 12.92 15.42 -4.11
N PRO A 325 12.13 16.34 -3.52
CA PRO A 325 11.60 17.47 -4.27
C PRO A 325 12.71 18.46 -4.61
N ALA A 326 12.55 19.23 -5.69
CA ALA A 326 13.49 20.28 -6.03
C ALA A 326 13.49 21.39 -4.96
N GLY A 327 14.66 21.90 -4.59
CA GLY A 327 14.80 23.11 -3.78
C GLY A 327 14.47 22.99 -2.28
N VAL A 328 14.29 21.77 -1.75
CA VAL A 328 14.06 21.53 -0.31
C VAL A 328 15.01 20.48 0.25
N ASP A 329 15.39 20.63 1.52
CA ASP A 329 16.28 19.69 2.24
C ASP A 329 15.50 18.44 2.70
N ILE A 330 14.96 17.69 1.73
CA ILE A 330 14.25 16.44 1.94
C ILE A 330 14.91 15.37 1.08
N GLY A 331 15.31 14.25 1.69
CA GLY A 331 16.02 13.17 1.02
C GLY A 331 15.12 12.19 0.27
N TRP A 332 15.74 11.10 -0.18
CA TRP A 332 15.03 9.93 -0.74
C TRP A 332 14.20 9.27 0.35
N ARG A 333 12.91 9.07 0.09
CA ARG A 333 11.98 8.52 1.07
C ARG A 333 11.32 7.25 0.56
N VAL A 334 10.90 6.41 1.49
CA VAL A 334 10.09 5.22 1.25
C VAL A 334 8.86 5.31 2.15
N GLU A 335 7.70 5.07 1.58
CA GLU A 335 6.43 5.12 2.30
C GLU A 335 5.79 3.74 2.33
N PHE A 336 5.53 3.24 3.54
CA PHE A 336 4.85 1.99 3.83
C PHE A 336 3.37 2.28 4.05
N ARG A 337 2.52 1.76 3.16
CA ARG A 337 1.12 2.16 2.97
C ARG A 337 0.03 1.10 3.26
N PRO A 338 0.31 -0.18 3.55
CA PRO A 338 -0.75 -1.19 3.59
C PRO A 338 -1.62 -1.14 4.85
N MET A 339 -1.07 -0.71 5.99
CA MET A 339 -1.73 -0.88 7.30
C MET A 339 -3.10 -0.20 7.35
N GLU A 340 -4.07 -0.93 7.89
CA GLU A 340 -5.37 -0.37 8.26
C GLU A 340 -5.18 0.57 9.47
N ILE A 341 -6.04 1.57 9.61
CA ILE A 341 -5.97 2.46 10.77
C ILE A 341 -6.74 1.83 11.94
N GLN A 342 -6.17 1.94 13.14
CA GLN A 342 -6.73 1.34 14.35
C GLN A 342 -7.57 2.36 15.14
N ILE A 343 -8.42 1.89 16.05
CA ILE A 343 -9.34 2.76 16.79
C ILE A 343 -8.58 3.66 17.76
N THR A 344 -7.56 3.13 18.45
CA THR A 344 -6.83 3.89 19.47
C THR A 344 -5.55 4.51 18.94
N ASP A 345 -5.18 5.65 19.53
CA ASP A 345 -3.89 6.28 19.26
C ASP A 345 -2.71 5.38 19.68
N PHE A 346 -2.91 4.55 20.72
CA PHE A 346 -1.94 3.56 21.19
C PHE A 346 -1.66 2.49 20.13
N GLU A 347 -2.68 1.83 19.60
CA GLU A 347 -2.50 0.79 18.57
C GLU A 347 -1.83 1.36 17.32
N ASN A 348 -2.25 2.54 16.85
CA ASN A 348 -1.62 3.21 15.72
C ASN A 348 -0.16 3.57 16.00
N ALA A 349 0.17 4.02 17.21
CA ALA A 349 1.54 4.28 17.62
C ALA A 349 2.37 3.00 17.70
N ALA A 350 1.81 1.91 18.24
CA ALA A 350 2.48 0.62 18.34
C ALA A 350 2.88 0.09 16.96
N PHE A 351 1.96 0.08 15.98
CA PHE A 351 2.28 -0.34 14.61
C PHE A 351 3.26 0.61 13.91
N ALA A 352 3.14 1.92 14.12
CA ALA A 352 4.07 2.91 13.58
C ALA A 352 5.50 2.70 14.10
N VAL A 353 5.65 2.53 15.42
CA VAL A 353 6.94 2.29 16.08
C VAL A 353 7.50 0.93 15.70
N PHE A 354 6.66 -0.11 15.67
CA PHE A 354 7.07 -1.45 15.28
C PHE A 354 7.70 -1.47 13.89
N ILE A 355 7.04 -0.89 12.88
CA ILE A 355 7.62 -0.88 11.52
C ILE A 355 8.91 -0.05 11.45
N VAL A 356 9.02 1.06 12.21
CA VAL A 356 10.28 1.81 12.34
C VAL A 356 11.38 0.93 12.90
N LEU A 357 11.12 0.19 13.99
CA LEU A 357 12.12 -0.70 14.59
C LEU A 357 12.51 -1.85 13.66
N VAL A 358 11.55 -2.42 12.93
CA VAL A 358 11.82 -3.43 11.90
C VAL A 358 12.75 -2.87 10.82
N THR A 359 12.54 -1.62 10.37
CA THR A 359 13.46 -0.99 9.41
C THR A 359 14.88 -0.87 9.95
N ARG A 360 15.02 -0.53 11.24
CA ARG A 360 16.33 -0.43 11.90
C ARG A 360 17.00 -1.79 12.04
N ALA A 361 16.25 -2.84 12.36
CA ALA A 361 16.75 -4.21 12.41
C ALA A 361 17.19 -4.72 11.01
N ILE A 362 16.41 -4.44 9.96
CA ILE A 362 16.76 -4.76 8.57
C ILE A 362 18.12 -4.17 8.18
N LEU A 363 18.32 -2.89 8.47
CA LEU A 363 19.57 -2.20 8.13
C LEU A 363 20.75 -2.66 9.01
N SER A 364 20.52 -2.88 10.30
CA SER A 364 21.57 -3.22 11.26
C SER A 364 22.08 -4.64 11.13
N TYR A 365 21.19 -5.59 10.85
CA TYR A 365 21.54 -7.00 10.67
C TYR A 365 21.71 -7.42 9.21
N ASP A 366 21.66 -6.45 8.30
CA ASP A 366 21.78 -6.69 6.86
C ASP A 366 20.74 -7.74 6.38
N LEU A 367 19.51 -7.70 6.90
CA LEU A 367 18.49 -8.72 6.63
C LEU A 367 18.12 -8.78 5.13
N ASN A 368 17.67 -9.97 4.70
CA ASN A 368 17.20 -10.27 3.36
C ASN A 368 15.81 -10.91 3.38
N PHE A 369 14.78 -10.19 2.94
CA PHE A 369 13.40 -10.67 2.82
C PHE A 369 12.97 -10.95 1.38
N TYR A 370 13.86 -10.85 0.39
CA TYR A 370 13.46 -11.10 -1.00
C TYR A 370 12.82 -12.48 -1.17
N ILE A 371 11.66 -12.45 -1.83
CA ILE A 371 10.92 -13.57 -2.42
C ILE A 371 10.43 -13.11 -3.80
N PRO A 372 9.97 -14.00 -4.70
CA PRO A 372 9.40 -13.55 -5.97
C PRO A 372 8.27 -12.54 -5.79
N ILE A 373 8.29 -11.44 -6.55
CA ILE A 373 7.31 -10.34 -6.41
C ILE A 373 5.88 -10.80 -6.69
N GLN A 374 5.72 -11.85 -7.50
CA GLN A 374 4.43 -12.51 -7.71
C GLN A 374 3.92 -13.18 -6.43
N LYS A 375 4.79 -13.76 -5.59
CA LYS A 375 4.42 -14.30 -4.27
C LYS A 375 4.01 -13.20 -3.29
N VAL A 376 4.64 -12.02 -3.36
CA VAL A 376 4.16 -10.84 -2.61
C VAL A 376 2.75 -10.43 -3.08
N SER A 377 2.48 -10.53 -4.38
CA SER A 377 1.14 -10.24 -4.93
C SER A 377 0.11 -11.28 -4.50
N GLU A 378 0.44 -12.58 -4.50
CA GLU A 378 -0.40 -13.65 -3.96
C GLU A 378 -0.72 -13.41 -2.48
N ASN A 379 0.30 -13.08 -1.68
CA ASN A 379 0.12 -12.76 -0.26
C ASN A 379 -0.83 -11.57 -0.03
N MET A 380 -0.83 -10.56 -0.91
CA MET A 380 -1.77 -9.44 -0.82
C MET A 380 -3.22 -9.92 -1.02
N GLU A 381 -3.46 -10.92 -1.87
CA GLU A 381 -4.78 -11.54 -2.00
C GLU A 381 -5.11 -12.42 -0.78
N THR A 382 -4.15 -13.19 -0.28
CA THR A 382 -4.32 -14.00 0.95
C THR A 382 -4.73 -13.13 2.14
N ALA A 383 -4.13 -11.94 2.29
CA ALA A 383 -4.43 -11.00 3.37
C ALA A 383 -5.89 -10.51 3.38
N HIS A 384 -6.65 -10.71 2.31
CA HIS A 384 -8.06 -10.35 2.26
C HIS A 384 -8.98 -11.39 2.89
N LYS A 385 -8.57 -12.66 2.95
CA LYS A 385 -9.47 -13.69 3.46
C LYS A 385 -9.87 -13.36 4.90
N ARG A 386 -11.14 -13.60 5.23
CA ARG A 386 -11.60 -13.47 6.61
C ARG A 386 -10.77 -14.38 7.52
N ASP A 387 -10.40 -13.87 8.68
CA ASP A 387 -9.54 -14.52 9.67
C ASP A 387 -8.12 -14.84 9.14
N ALA A 388 -7.65 -14.16 8.08
CA ALA A 388 -6.32 -14.43 7.49
C ALA A 388 -5.16 -14.32 8.50
N VAL A 389 -5.28 -13.43 9.49
CA VAL A 389 -4.27 -13.29 10.55
C VAL A 389 -4.16 -14.54 11.44
N LEU A 390 -5.24 -15.31 11.57
CA LEU A 390 -5.34 -16.50 12.43
C LEU A 390 -5.11 -17.80 11.65
N GLU A 391 -5.69 -17.90 10.46
CA GLU A 391 -5.86 -19.18 9.76
C GLU A 391 -4.98 -19.35 8.51
N GLU A 392 -4.56 -18.24 7.90
CA GLU A 392 -3.87 -18.28 6.61
C GLU A 392 -2.36 -18.29 6.75
N LYS A 393 -1.70 -18.76 5.69
CA LYS A 393 -0.24 -18.74 5.57
C LYS A 393 0.19 -17.88 4.40
N PHE A 394 1.36 -17.28 4.55
CA PHE A 394 1.94 -16.32 3.62
C PHE A 394 3.31 -16.80 3.18
N TRP A 395 3.61 -16.64 1.89
CA TRP A 395 4.95 -16.86 1.37
C TRP A 395 5.93 -15.90 2.01
N PHE A 396 6.94 -16.44 2.69
CA PHE A 396 7.89 -15.64 3.44
C PHE A 396 9.29 -16.25 3.41
N ARG A 397 10.30 -15.41 3.58
CA ARG A 397 11.71 -15.82 3.58
C ARG A 397 11.98 -16.81 4.73
N ARG A 398 12.58 -17.97 4.43
CA ARG A 398 13.00 -18.93 5.47
C ARG A 398 14.13 -18.38 6.35
N ASN A 399 15.23 -17.97 5.73
CA ASN A 399 16.38 -17.43 6.44
C ASN A 399 16.66 -15.98 6.03
N PRO A 400 16.34 -15.00 6.89
CA PRO A 400 16.59 -13.59 6.60
C PRO A 400 18.00 -13.14 6.96
N LEU A 401 18.78 -13.95 7.68
CA LEU A 401 20.11 -13.58 8.16
C LEU A 401 21.17 -13.77 7.06
N PRO A 402 22.24 -12.95 7.05
CA PRO A 402 23.33 -13.11 6.09
C PRO A 402 24.01 -14.48 6.21
N THR A 403 24.20 -15.16 5.08
CA THR A 403 24.99 -16.39 5.02
C THR A 403 26.46 -16.06 5.30
N ARG A 404 26.95 -16.39 6.50
CA ARG A 404 28.38 -16.30 6.80
C ARG A 404 29.10 -17.43 6.07
N LEU A 405 29.96 -17.09 5.10
CA LEU A 405 30.91 -18.07 4.58
C LEU A 405 31.78 -18.58 5.75
N PRO A 406 32.03 -19.90 5.86
CA PRO A 406 33.00 -20.41 6.81
C PRO A 406 34.34 -19.71 6.56
N ARG A 407 34.92 -19.10 7.60
CA ARG A 407 36.33 -18.70 7.54
C ARG A 407 37.12 -19.98 7.19
N PRO A 408 37.99 -19.98 6.18
CA PRO A 408 38.84 -21.12 5.91
C PRO A 408 39.61 -21.44 7.20
N TYR A 409 39.43 -22.67 7.70
CA TYR A 409 40.20 -23.22 8.80
C TYR A 409 41.68 -23.20 8.40
N GLY A 410 42.43 -22.17 8.82
CA GLY A 410 43.83 -22.04 8.43
C GLY A 410 44.54 -20.72 8.77
N ALA A 411 44.05 -19.89 9.69
CA ALA A 411 44.80 -18.73 10.16
C ALA A 411 44.65 -18.58 11.68
N ALA A 412 45.27 -19.50 12.42
CA ALA A 412 45.66 -19.22 13.79
C ALA A 412 47.02 -18.50 13.77
N ALA A 413 47.13 -17.50 14.64
CA ALA A 413 48.32 -16.81 15.14
C ALA A 413 48.88 -15.61 14.35
N GLY A 414 48.87 -14.46 15.04
CA GLY A 414 49.95 -13.48 14.98
C GLY A 414 49.69 -12.22 14.15
N GLY A 415 49.13 -11.19 14.77
CA GLY A 415 49.12 -9.85 14.18
C GLY A 415 48.17 -8.89 14.86
N SER A 416 48.65 -8.18 15.89
CA SER A 416 48.04 -6.95 16.38
C SER A 416 48.14 -5.87 15.30
N GLY A 417 47.18 -5.85 14.39
CA GLY A 417 47.04 -4.82 13.36
C GLY A 417 45.57 -4.44 13.26
N ALA A 418 45.27 -3.15 13.47
CA ALA A 418 43.96 -2.58 13.27
C ALA A 418 43.51 -2.83 11.83
N SER A 419 42.76 -3.90 11.61
CA SER A 419 42.16 -4.22 10.32
C SER A 419 40.81 -3.51 10.29
N THR A 420 40.74 -2.44 9.49
CA THR A 420 39.46 -1.88 9.06
C THR A 420 38.61 -3.00 8.46
N PRO A 421 37.36 -3.20 8.92
CA PRO A 421 36.50 -4.22 8.36
C PRO A 421 36.21 -3.86 6.91
N VAL A 422 36.77 -4.61 5.97
CA VAL A 422 36.37 -4.56 4.57
C VAL A 422 34.95 -5.10 4.54
N MET A 423 33.95 -4.23 4.33
CA MET A 423 32.57 -4.65 4.10
C MET A 423 32.54 -5.42 2.77
N SER A 424 32.76 -6.72 2.82
CA SER A 424 32.58 -7.58 1.66
C SER A 424 31.09 -7.61 1.30
N ARG A 425 30.77 -7.24 0.06
CA ARG A 425 29.43 -7.35 -0.52
C ARG A 425 28.85 -8.75 -0.24
N PRO A 426 27.59 -8.87 0.23
CA PRO A 426 27.01 -10.19 0.51
C PRO A 426 26.99 -11.05 -0.76
N PRO A 427 27.34 -12.34 -0.65
CA PRO A 427 27.38 -13.23 -1.80
C PRO A 427 25.98 -13.37 -2.41
N THR A 428 25.94 -13.51 -3.74
CA THR A 428 24.68 -13.84 -4.43
C THR A 428 24.28 -15.27 -4.07
N PRO A 429 23.01 -15.52 -3.66
CA PRO A 429 22.52 -16.89 -3.41
C PRO A 429 22.63 -17.76 -4.67
N THR A 430 23.05 -19.03 -4.52
CA THR A 430 23.32 -19.95 -5.64
C THR A 430 22.47 -21.23 -5.65
N GLY A 431 21.59 -21.43 -4.66
CA GLY A 431 20.69 -22.60 -4.58
C GLY A 431 19.40 -22.43 -5.40
N PRO A 432 18.50 -23.43 -5.39
CA PRO A 432 17.15 -23.29 -5.92
C PRO A 432 16.39 -22.13 -5.26
N VAL A 433 15.64 -21.35 -6.03
CA VAL A 433 14.88 -20.17 -5.55
C VAL A 433 13.80 -20.58 -4.56
N GLU A 434 13.16 -21.70 -4.85
CA GLU A 434 12.00 -22.28 -4.18
C GLU A 434 12.34 -22.77 -2.77
N GLU A 435 13.63 -23.02 -2.49
CA GLU A 435 14.12 -23.39 -1.16
C GLU A 435 14.34 -22.16 -0.25
N GLU A 436 14.29 -20.95 -0.79
CA GLU A 436 14.57 -19.72 -0.01
C GLU A 436 13.34 -19.17 0.73
N TYR A 437 12.14 -19.63 0.39
CA TYR A 437 10.88 -19.18 0.98
C TYR A 437 9.93 -20.34 1.30
N ALA A 438 8.96 -20.09 2.16
CA ALA A 438 7.97 -21.05 2.63
C ALA A 438 6.66 -20.34 2.98
N GLU A 439 5.57 -21.08 3.11
CA GLU A 439 4.35 -20.58 3.73
C GLU A 439 4.49 -20.60 5.25
N MET A 440 4.26 -19.44 5.89
CA MET A 440 4.30 -19.26 7.33
C MET A 440 3.04 -18.51 7.80
N SER A 441 2.51 -18.83 8.97
CA SER A 441 1.43 -18.05 9.59
C SER A 441 1.93 -16.65 10.01
N VAL A 442 1.01 -15.72 10.25
CA VAL A 442 1.38 -14.41 10.80
C VAL A 442 2.06 -14.56 12.17
N ASP A 443 1.61 -15.50 13.00
CA ASP A 443 2.23 -15.82 14.29
C ASP A 443 3.70 -16.27 14.12
N GLU A 444 3.98 -17.20 13.22
CA GLU A 444 5.34 -17.66 12.94
C GLU A 444 6.24 -16.53 12.42
N ILE A 445 5.72 -15.64 11.58
CA ILE A 445 6.48 -14.49 11.04
C ILE A 445 6.72 -13.44 12.13
N VAL A 446 5.73 -13.12 12.95
CA VAL A 446 5.82 -12.04 13.95
C VAL A 446 6.57 -12.50 15.19
N ASN A 447 6.19 -13.65 15.76
CA ASN A 447 6.69 -14.16 17.04
C ASN A 447 7.83 -15.16 16.88
N GLY A 448 8.00 -15.76 15.69
CA GLY A 448 9.04 -16.73 15.41
C GLY A 448 8.55 -18.18 15.51
N SER A 449 9.40 -19.09 15.08
CA SER A 449 9.18 -20.54 15.12
C SER A 449 10.53 -21.27 15.25
N SER A 450 10.54 -22.60 15.13
CA SER A 450 11.80 -23.36 15.06
C SER A 450 12.58 -23.08 13.77
N GLU A 451 11.93 -22.57 12.72
CA GLU A 451 12.53 -22.36 11.39
C GLU A 451 12.78 -20.88 11.07
N PHE A 452 12.08 -19.95 11.73
CA PHE A 452 12.19 -18.52 11.48
C PHE A 452 12.36 -17.74 12.80
N PRO A 453 13.28 -16.76 12.90
CA PRO A 453 13.56 -16.07 14.15
C PRO A 453 12.40 -15.23 14.71
N GLY A 454 11.48 -14.76 13.88
CA GLY A 454 10.41 -13.84 14.27
C GLY A 454 10.80 -12.36 14.16
N LEU A 455 9.88 -11.50 13.70
CA LEU A 455 10.13 -10.06 13.59
C LEU A 455 10.27 -9.38 14.96
N ILE A 456 9.46 -9.76 15.95
CA ILE A 456 9.56 -9.22 17.32
C ILE A 456 10.90 -9.63 17.95
N PRO A 457 11.30 -10.91 17.98
CA PRO A 457 12.63 -11.30 18.49
C PRO A 457 13.80 -10.60 17.78
N LEU A 458 13.70 -10.38 16.45
CA LEU A 458 14.71 -9.60 15.72
C LEU A 458 14.77 -8.13 16.19
N VAL A 459 13.63 -7.50 16.44
CA VAL A 459 13.54 -6.14 16.98
C VAL A 459 14.08 -6.07 18.40
N GLU A 460 13.72 -7.01 19.27
CA GLU A 460 14.21 -7.08 20.65
C GLU A 460 15.73 -7.30 20.69
N SER A 461 16.25 -8.18 19.82
CA SER A 461 17.69 -8.40 19.65
C SER A 461 18.39 -7.11 19.22
N TYR A 462 17.79 -6.38 18.26
CA TYR A 462 18.32 -5.09 17.81
C TYR A 462 18.38 -4.08 18.95
N LEU A 463 17.29 -3.90 19.69
CA LEU A 463 17.23 -3.03 20.87
C LEU A 463 18.23 -3.44 21.96
N GLY A 464 18.47 -4.74 22.13
CA GLY A 464 19.48 -5.25 23.05
C GLY A 464 20.93 -4.99 22.61
N SER A 465 21.17 -4.82 21.30
CA SER A 465 22.50 -4.58 20.73
C SER A 465 22.89 -3.10 20.66
N VAL A 466 21.92 -2.19 20.72
CA VAL A 466 22.16 -0.74 20.69
C VAL A 466 22.18 -0.14 22.09
N ASN A 467 22.97 0.90 22.28
CA ASN A 467 23.06 1.61 23.56
C ASN A 467 21.85 2.55 23.72
N VAL A 468 20.76 2.04 24.29
CA VAL A 468 19.56 2.80 24.66
C VAL A 468 19.62 3.05 26.17
N ASP A 469 19.37 4.29 26.61
CA ASP A 469 19.33 4.58 28.05
C ASP A 469 18.18 3.85 28.74
N VAL A 470 18.36 3.56 30.03
CA VAL A 470 17.45 2.71 30.83
C VAL A 470 16.03 3.25 30.89
N GLU A 471 15.85 4.57 30.80
CA GLU A 471 14.52 5.20 30.83
C GLU A 471 13.79 5.06 29.49
N THR A 472 14.53 5.01 28.38
CA THR A 472 13.97 4.90 27.02
C THR A 472 13.72 3.45 26.60
N ARG A 473 14.47 2.51 27.16
CA ARG A 473 14.34 1.06 26.89
C ARG A 473 13.16 0.48 27.64
#